data_AF-A0A833GDY1-F1
#
_entry.id   AF-A0A833GDY1-F1
#
_cell.length_a   1.000
_cell.length_b   1.000
_cell.length_c   1.000
_cell.angle_alpha   90.00
_cell.angle_beta   90.00
_cell.angle_gamma   90.00
#
_symmetry.space_group_name_H-M   'P 1'
#
loop_
_entity.id
_entity.type
_entity.pdbx_description
1 polymer ?
#
loop_
_entity_poly.entity_id
_entity_poly.type
_entity_poly.pdbx_seq_one_letter_code
_entity_poly.pdbx_strand_id
1 'polypeptide(L)'
;MDDEARATGLDPARERAFREPGAAIRAARDRGAPLHPRLDSGGHGTDLYGPTYAALDLGTNNCRLLVARATHDGFRVIDAFSRIIRLGEGITASGRLGTPAIERAVEALKICRDKMRNRGVTRARLIATEACRRAENGGEFLTRVRDQVGLDLEVVDRETEARLAATGCTPLIDPQADGAILFDIGGGSSEIVRLGNSEAARHGPPVPDLRDWISLPVGVVTLAERHGGIVVTHGVFEAMIAEVSSHIAPFAAAQRGHDPLRVHLLGTSGTVTTIAGVHLALRRYDRRRVDGSWMDDAEVTGVMQRLLAMSYDERAANPCIGFERADLVLAGCAILEAIRRTFPCARLRIADRGLREGMLVQMMRDDRIWAEGRPQ
;
A
#
# COMPACT_ATOMS: atom_id res chain seq x y z
N MET A 1 -44.77 25.44 31.04
CA MET A 1 -44.68 23.97 30.88
C MET A 1 -44.62 23.71 29.39
N ASP A 2 -43.63 24.29 28.70
CA ASP A 2 -42.21 23.90 28.67
C ASP A 2 -42.08 22.57 27.92
N ASP A 3 -41.27 22.41 26.88
CA ASP A 3 -40.54 23.34 26.00
C ASP A 3 -40.09 22.42 24.84
N GLU A 4 -40.71 22.54 23.67
CA GLU A 4 -40.33 21.78 22.47
C GLU A 4 -40.52 22.71 21.26
N ALA A 5 -39.41 23.23 20.73
CA ALA A 5 -39.10 23.33 19.29
C ALA A 5 -38.18 24.52 18.97
N ARG A 6 -37.13 24.20 18.21
CA ARG A 6 -36.29 25.05 17.32
C ARG A 6 -35.33 26.02 18.00
N ALA A 7 -34.04 25.84 17.71
CA ALA A 7 -33.33 26.78 16.85
C ALA A 7 -31.95 26.26 16.41
N THR A 8 -31.77 26.21 15.10
CA THR A 8 -30.51 26.41 14.39
C THR A 8 -29.85 27.73 14.82
N GLY A 9 -28.56 27.72 15.15
CA GLY A 9 -27.82 28.93 15.56
C GLY A 9 -26.41 28.95 14.96
N LEU A 10 -26.32 29.35 13.70
CA LEU A 10 -25.13 30.02 13.16
C LEU A 10 -25.13 31.44 13.73
N ASP A 11 -24.05 31.87 14.37
CA ASP A 11 -23.84 33.27 14.74
C ASP A 11 -22.82 33.92 13.78
N PRO A 12 -23.25 34.83 12.89
CA PRO A 12 -22.41 35.57 11.97
C PRO A 12 -22.09 36.95 12.54
N ALA A 13 -21.13 37.05 13.46
CA ALA A 13 -20.64 38.35 13.92
C ALA A 13 -19.22 38.27 14.50
N ARG A 14 -18.20 38.23 13.64
CA ARG A 14 -16.84 38.70 13.97
C ARG A 14 -16.03 38.97 12.70
N GLU A 15 -16.56 39.88 11.89
CA GLU A 15 -15.82 40.55 10.83
C GLU A 15 -15.69 42.04 11.16
N ARG A 16 -14.45 42.55 11.07
CA ARG A 16 -14.00 43.96 11.06
C ARG A 16 -13.65 44.65 12.39
N ALA A 17 -12.37 44.53 12.74
CA ALA A 17 -11.43 45.64 12.99
C ALA A 17 -10.04 44.98 12.97
N PHE A 18 -9.09 45.36 12.11
CA PHE A 18 -8.22 46.51 12.32
C PHE A 18 -7.71 47.05 10.98
N ARG A 19 -7.78 48.38 10.83
CA ARG A 19 -7.07 49.17 9.83
C ARG A 19 -5.58 49.20 10.16
N GLU A 20 -4.74 49.06 9.14
CA GLU A 20 -3.31 49.42 9.18
C GLU A 20 -3.07 50.93 9.36
N PRO A 21 -1.83 51.30 9.70
CA PRO A 21 -1.10 52.20 8.80
C PRO A 21 0.33 51.72 8.45
N GLY A 22 0.53 51.42 7.17
CA GLY A 22 1.53 51.98 6.26
C GLY A 22 2.99 52.17 6.72
N ALA A 23 3.88 51.36 6.14
CA ALA A 23 5.17 51.83 5.64
C ALA A 23 5.61 51.02 4.41
N ALA A 24 5.95 51.73 3.35
CA ALA A 24 6.15 51.25 1.99
C ALA A 24 7.51 50.56 1.76
N ILE A 25 7.52 49.46 0.99
CA ILE A 25 8.64 49.10 0.11
C ILE A 25 8.09 48.65 -1.25
N ARG A 26 8.65 49.25 -2.30
CA ARG A 26 8.27 49.11 -3.72
C ARG A 26 8.75 47.80 -4.34
N ALA A 27 7.93 47.35 -5.31
CA ALA A 27 8.28 46.71 -6.58
C ALA A 27 8.90 45.30 -6.57
N ALA A 28 8.15 44.32 -7.06
CA ALA A 28 8.33 43.76 -8.41
C ALA A 28 7.15 42.85 -8.76
N ARG A 29 6.50 43.13 -9.89
CA ARG A 29 5.55 42.20 -10.53
C ARG A 29 6.39 41.07 -11.12
N ASP A 30 6.12 39.83 -10.73
CA ASP A 30 6.48 38.70 -11.57
C ASP A 30 5.35 37.66 -11.60
N ARG A 31 4.93 37.34 -12.82
CA ARG A 31 3.86 36.39 -13.12
C ARG A 31 4.50 35.01 -13.27
N GLY A 32 4.46 34.19 -12.22
CA GLY A 32 4.89 32.79 -12.28
C GLY A 32 3.71 31.84 -12.46
N ALA A 33 3.42 31.44 -13.69
CA ALA A 33 2.51 30.34 -14.01
C ALA A 33 3.02 29.00 -13.43
N PRO A 34 2.14 28.02 -13.13
CA PRO A 34 2.58 26.70 -12.69
C PRO A 34 3.38 26.01 -13.80
N LEU A 35 4.63 25.65 -13.48
CA LEU A 35 5.56 24.93 -14.34
C LEU A 35 5.01 23.53 -14.65
N HIS A 36 4.46 23.37 -15.84
CA HIS A 36 4.32 22.07 -16.50
C HIS A 36 5.72 21.47 -16.75
N PRO A 37 5.94 20.16 -16.52
CA PRO A 37 7.17 19.52 -16.97
C PRO A 37 7.24 19.61 -18.49
N ARG A 38 8.30 20.20 -19.02
CA ARG A 38 8.63 20.14 -20.44
C ARG A 38 8.84 18.67 -20.82
N LEU A 39 8.05 18.23 -21.80
CA LEU A 39 8.30 17.01 -22.56
C LEU A 39 9.58 17.26 -23.38
N ASP A 40 10.63 16.49 -23.12
CA ASP A 40 11.74 16.40 -24.05
C ASP A 40 11.22 15.79 -25.36
N SER A 41 11.04 16.67 -26.35
CA SER A 41 10.82 16.31 -27.74
C SER A 41 12.19 16.07 -28.38
N GLY A 42 12.61 14.80 -28.43
CA GLY A 42 13.88 14.41 -29.03
C GLY A 42 14.10 12.90 -29.05
N GLY A 43 13.35 12.20 -29.89
CA GLY A 43 13.49 10.76 -30.11
C GLY A 43 12.22 10.14 -30.68
N HIS A 44 11.96 10.34 -31.97
CA HIS A 44 10.97 9.54 -32.70
C HIS A 44 11.54 8.14 -32.93
N GLY A 45 11.20 7.21 -32.04
CA GLY A 45 11.44 5.78 -32.17
C GLY A 45 10.30 4.99 -31.51
N THR A 46 9.38 4.47 -32.33
CA THR A 46 8.60 3.23 -32.17
C THR A 46 7.84 2.88 -30.86
N ASP A 47 7.61 3.77 -29.91
CA ASP A 47 6.97 3.43 -28.61
C ASP A 47 5.41 3.34 -28.60
N LEU A 48 4.75 3.34 -29.76
CA LEU A 48 3.29 3.54 -29.88
C LEU A 48 2.40 2.28 -30.01
N TYR A 49 2.96 1.06 -30.07
CA TYR A 49 2.18 -0.14 -30.43
C TYR A 49 2.19 -1.31 -29.42
N GLY A 50 2.73 -1.12 -28.21
CA GLY A 50 2.68 -2.14 -27.16
C GLY A 50 1.33 -2.22 -26.42
N PRO A 51 0.89 -3.39 -25.95
CA PRO A 51 -0.31 -3.52 -25.11
C PRO A 51 -0.21 -2.63 -23.86
N THR A 52 -1.36 -2.09 -23.43
CA THR A 52 -1.45 -1.34 -22.17
C THR A 52 -2.11 -2.23 -21.12
N TYR A 53 -1.43 -2.37 -19.99
CA TYR A 53 -1.78 -3.29 -18.91
C TYR A 53 -2.40 -2.55 -17.74
N ALA A 54 -3.34 -3.19 -17.04
CA ALA A 54 -3.87 -2.70 -15.77
C ALA A 54 -3.88 -3.77 -14.68
N ALA A 55 -3.49 -3.37 -13.48
CA ALA A 55 -3.52 -4.18 -12.29
C ALA A 55 -4.35 -3.47 -11.22
N LEU A 56 -5.53 -4.02 -10.91
CA LEU A 56 -6.44 -3.49 -9.89
C LEU A 56 -6.45 -4.43 -8.70
N ASP A 57 -6.26 -3.86 -7.52
CA ASP A 57 -6.28 -4.55 -6.23
C ASP A 57 -7.37 -3.90 -5.35
N LEU A 58 -8.40 -4.68 -5.03
CA LEU A 58 -9.45 -4.34 -4.08
C LEU A 58 -9.16 -5.03 -2.74
N GLY A 59 -8.42 -4.33 -1.89
CA GLY A 59 -8.04 -4.82 -0.58
C GLY A 59 -9.01 -4.46 0.54
N THR A 60 -8.70 -4.96 1.74
CA THR A 60 -9.46 -4.67 2.97
C THR A 60 -9.51 -3.19 3.32
N ASN A 61 -8.41 -2.44 3.11
CA ASN A 61 -8.34 -1.02 3.46
C ASN A 61 -8.42 -0.11 2.23
N ASN A 62 -7.73 -0.48 1.13
CA ASN A 62 -7.54 0.38 -0.03
C ASN A 62 -8.03 -0.29 -1.32
N CYS A 63 -8.56 0.52 -2.23
CA CYS A 63 -8.72 0.16 -3.64
C CYS A 63 -7.62 0.87 -4.45
N ARG A 64 -6.87 0.11 -5.24
CA ARG A 64 -5.70 0.61 -5.96
C ARG A 64 -5.69 0.12 -7.40
N LEU A 65 -5.21 0.96 -8.31
CA LEU A 65 -5.00 0.65 -9.72
C LEU A 65 -3.62 1.12 -10.14
N LEU A 66 -2.93 0.30 -10.92
CA LEU A 66 -1.81 0.71 -11.77
C LEU A 66 -2.17 0.46 -13.22
N VAL A 67 -1.84 1.42 -14.08
CA VAL A 67 -1.86 1.26 -15.54
C VAL A 67 -0.44 1.47 -16.05
N ALA A 68 0.07 0.52 -16.83
CA ALA A 68 1.45 0.50 -17.26
C ALA A 68 1.61 0.03 -18.70
N ARG A 69 2.75 0.40 -19.30
CA ARG A 69 3.25 -0.15 -20.56
C ARG A 69 4.58 -0.83 -20.29
N ALA A 70 4.81 -1.95 -20.95
CA ALA A 70 6.08 -2.64 -20.84
C ALA A 70 7.23 -1.81 -21.43
N THR A 71 8.42 -2.05 -20.92
CA THR A 71 9.71 -1.57 -21.40
C THR A 71 10.65 -2.78 -21.50
N HIS A 72 11.86 -2.57 -22.02
CA HIS A 72 12.87 -3.62 -22.14
C HIS A 72 13.14 -4.37 -20.81
N ASP A 73 13.34 -3.62 -19.73
CA ASP A 73 13.75 -4.17 -18.43
C ASP A 73 12.61 -4.26 -17.41
N GLY A 74 11.38 -3.93 -17.81
CA GLY A 74 10.25 -3.88 -16.88
C GLY A 74 9.07 -3.14 -17.47
N PHE A 75 8.55 -2.16 -16.73
CA PHE A 75 7.40 -1.38 -17.19
C PHE A 75 7.45 0.05 -16.67
N ARG A 76 6.74 0.93 -17.37
CA ARG A 76 6.51 2.31 -16.99
C ARG A 76 5.05 2.50 -16.62
N VAL A 77 4.82 2.96 -15.39
CA VAL A 77 3.48 3.37 -14.93
C VAL A 77 3.07 4.65 -15.67
N ILE A 78 1.90 4.62 -16.31
CA ILE A 78 1.33 5.75 -17.07
C ILE A 78 0.08 6.34 -16.41
N ASP A 79 -0.55 5.60 -15.50
CA ASP A 79 -1.62 6.09 -14.63
C ASP A 79 -1.66 5.27 -13.34
N ALA A 80 -2.13 5.89 -12.27
CA ALA A 80 -2.31 5.23 -10.98
C ALA A 80 -3.53 5.82 -10.27
N PHE A 81 -4.10 5.01 -9.39
CA PHE A 81 -5.14 5.43 -8.47
C PHE A 81 -4.98 4.68 -7.15
N SER A 82 -5.28 5.36 -6.05
CA SER A 82 -5.33 4.78 -4.72
C SER A 82 -6.37 5.53 -3.91
N ARG A 83 -7.29 4.81 -3.28
CA ARG A 83 -8.27 5.38 -2.37
C ARG A 83 -8.47 4.48 -1.17
N ILE A 84 -8.53 5.09 0.02
CA ILE A 84 -8.91 4.40 1.24
C ILE A 84 -10.42 4.20 1.19
N ILE A 85 -10.85 2.94 1.30
CA ILE A 85 -12.26 2.56 1.24
C ILE A 85 -12.72 1.85 2.51
N ARG A 86 -11.78 1.30 3.30
CA ARG A 86 -12.04 0.52 4.52
C ARG A 86 -13.10 -0.56 4.30
N LEU A 87 -12.95 -1.36 3.24
CA LEU A 87 -13.92 -2.40 2.86
C LEU A 87 -14.17 -3.41 3.97
N GLY A 88 -13.13 -3.76 4.73
CA GLY A 88 -13.26 -4.74 5.81
C GLY A 88 -13.56 -4.19 7.19
N GLU A 89 -13.91 -2.91 7.31
CA GLU A 89 -14.38 -2.36 8.59
C GLU A 89 -15.64 -3.10 9.05
N GLY A 90 -15.66 -3.52 10.31
CA GLY A 90 -16.80 -4.19 10.93
C GLY A 90 -16.99 -5.66 10.54
N ILE A 91 -16.18 -6.24 9.64
CA ILE A 91 -16.28 -7.67 9.30
C ILE A 91 -15.98 -8.54 10.52
N THR A 92 -15.00 -8.18 11.34
CA THR A 92 -14.59 -8.99 12.51
C THR A 92 -15.75 -9.18 13.49
N ALA A 93 -16.64 -8.19 13.62
CA ALA A 93 -17.79 -8.25 14.51
C ALA A 93 -19.06 -8.78 13.82
N SER A 94 -19.29 -8.40 12.55
CA SER A 94 -20.57 -8.66 11.87
C SER A 94 -20.56 -9.85 10.91
N GLY A 95 -19.38 -10.30 10.48
CA GLY A 95 -19.21 -11.29 9.40
C GLY A 95 -19.54 -10.76 8.00
N ARG A 96 -19.89 -9.47 7.85
CA ARG A 96 -20.45 -8.90 6.61
C ARG A 96 -19.77 -7.59 6.22
N LEU A 97 -19.77 -7.30 4.92
CA LEU A 97 -19.40 -5.99 4.37
C LEU A 97 -20.49 -4.96 4.71
N GLY A 98 -20.11 -3.85 5.32
CA GLY A 98 -21.01 -2.74 5.62
C GLY A 98 -21.45 -1.98 4.36
N THR A 99 -22.71 -1.55 4.31
CA THR A 99 -23.26 -0.76 3.19
C THR A 99 -22.42 0.48 2.85
N PRO A 100 -22.00 1.32 3.82
CA PRO A 100 -21.17 2.49 3.51
C PRO A 100 -19.83 2.12 2.86
N ALA A 101 -19.22 1.02 3.28
CA ALA A 101 -17.96 0.53 2.72
C ALA A 101 -18.13 0.01 1.30
N ILE A 102 -19.23 -0.70 1.02
CA ILE A 102 -19.62 -1.14 -0.33
C ILE A 102 -19.79 0.06 -1.26
N GLU A 103 -20.50 1.11 -0.84
CA GLU A 103 -20.72 2.31 -1.65
C GLU A 103 -19.40 3.01 -1.99
N ARG A 104 -18.52 3.21 -1.00
CA ARG A 104 -17.18 3.74 -1.23
C ARG A 104 -16.35 2.86 -2.17
N ALA A 105 -16.47 1.55 -2.09
CA ALA A 105 -15.76 0.63 -2.99
C ALA A 105 -16.27 0.75 -4.43
N VAL A 106 -17.59 0.71 -4.64
CA VAL A 106 -18.22 0.84 -5.96
C VAL A 106 -17.82 2.16 -6.65
N GLU A 107 -17.84 3.28 -5.92
CA GLU A 107 -17.41 4.56 -6.48
C GLU A 107 -15.92 4.58 -6.84
N ALA A 108 -15.08 3.80 -6.15
CA ALA A 108 -13.64 3.77 -6.40
C ALA A 108 -13.38 2.98 -7.69
N LEU A 109 -14.09 1.87 -7.82
CA LEU A 109 -14.03 0.98 -8.97
C LEU A 109 -14.55 1.67 -10.25
N LYS A 110 -15.57 2.53 -10.16
CA LYS A 110 -16.00 3.38 -11.28
C LYS A 110 -14.87 4.27 -11.80
N ILE A 111 -14.13 4.92 -10.90
CA ILE A 111 -12.97 5.74 -11.26
C ILE A 111 -11.87 4.88 -11.91
N CYS A 112 -11.59 3.70 -11.34
CA CYS A 112 -10.62 2.76 -11.91
C CYS A 112 -10.99 2.34 -13.34
N ARG A 113 -12.25 1.93 -13.56
CA ARG A 113 -12.76 1.59 -14.89
C ARG A 113 -12.57 2.74 -15.88
N ASP A 114 -12.96 3.96 -15.49
CA ASP A 114 -12.86 5.12 -16.37
C ASP A 114 -11.40 5.45 -16.71
N LYS A 115 -10.49 5.32 -15.75
CA LYS A 115 -9.04 5.42 -15.99
C LYS A 115 -8.54 4.36 -16.97
N MET A 116 -8.93 3.10 -16.78
CA MET A 116 -8.55 2.01 -17.68
C MET A 116 -9.05 2.26 -19.11
N ARG A 117 -10.31 2.66 -19.27
CA ARG A 117 -10.89 3.03 -20.57
C ARG A 117 -10.13 4.19 -21.22
N ASN A 118 -9.90 5.27 -20.48
CA ASN A 118 -9.23 6.47 -20.99
C ASN A 118 -7.77 6.22 -21.40
N ARG A 119 -7.12 5.21 -20.82
CA ARG A 119 -5.75 4.81 -21.16
C ARG A 119 -5.66 3.72 -22.23
N GLY A 120 -6.80 3.23 -22.72
CA GLY A 120 -6.83 2.17 -23.73
C GLY A 120 -6.22 0.85 -23.23
N VAL A 121 -6.52 0.48 -21.98
CA VAL A 121 -6.09 -0.80 -21.41
C VAL A 121 -6.63 -1.95 -22.26
N THR A 122 -5.74 -2.82 -22.72
CA THR A 122 -6.06 -4.00 -23.56
C THR A 122 -5.93 -5.31 -22.79
N ARG A 123 -5.18 -5.32 -21.68
CA ARG A 123 -4.99 -6.47 -20.80
C ARG A 123 -5.14 -6.02 -19.36
N ALA A 124 -5.96 -6.69 -18.56
CA ALA A 124 -6.15 -6.33 -17.17
C ALA A 124 -6.30 -7.56 -16.28
N ARG A 125 -5.80 -7.44 -15.05
CA ARG A 125 -6.13 -8.36 -13.96
C ARG A 125 -6.67 -7.56 -12.79
N LEU A 126 -7.86 -7.94 -12.34
CA LEU A 126 -8.61 -7.23 -11.29
C LEU A 126 -8.88 -8.23 -10.18
N ILE A 127 -8.31 -7.98 -9.01
CA ILE A 127 -8.40 -8.91 -7.88
C ILE A 127 -9.11 -8.27 -6.69
N ALA A 128 -9.78 -9.10 -5.91
CA ALA A 128 -10.27 -8.80 -4.57
C ALA A 128 -9.62 -9.76 -3.56
N THR A 129 -9.28 -9.26 -2.38
CA THR A 129 -8.51 -10.04 -1.38
C THR A 129 -9.34 -10.36 -0.13
N GLU A 130 -8.70 -10.36 1.05
CA GLU A 130 -9.19 -10.94 2.30
C GLU A 130 -10.60 -10.46 2.71
N ALA A 131 -10.95 -9.18 2.50
CA ALA A 131 -12.28 -8.68 2.89
C ALA A 131 -13.41 -9.37 2.12
N CYS A 132 -13.27 -9.55 0.80
CA CYS A 132 -14.28 -10.23 -0.01
C CYS A 132 -14.32 -11.74 0.24
N ARG A 133 -13.17 -12.36 0.56
CA ARG A 133 -13.13 -13.78 0.96
C ARG A 133 -13.84 -14.04 2.28
N ARG A 134 -13.63 -13.17 3.27
CA ARG A 134 -14.12 -13.38 4.64
C ARG A 134 -15.60 -13.06 4.82
N ALA A 135 -16.12 -12.09 4.09
CA ALA A 135 -17.48 -11.62 4.31
C ALA A 135 -18.52 -12.57 3.69
N GLU A 136 -19.58 -12.87 4.43
CA GLU A 136 -20.69 -13.72 3.95
C GLU A 136 -21.34 -13.16 2.69
N ASN A 137 -21.48 -11.83 2.59
CA ASN A 137 -22.03 -11.13 1.42
C ASN A 137 -20.96 -10.69 0.40
N GLY A 138 -19.75 -11.24 0.47
CA GLY A 138 -18.67 -10.93 -0.48
C GLY A 138 -19.07 -11.25 -1.93
N GLY A 139 -19.70 -12.39 -2.17
CA GLY A 139 -20.18 -12.79 -3.50
C GLY A 139 -21.25 -11.85 -4.07
N GLU A 140 -22.22 -11.44 -3.23
CA GLU A 140 -23.26 -10.46 -3.61
C GLU A 140 -22.65 -9.11 -4.00
N PHE A 141 -21.66 -8.65 -3.23
CA PHE A 141 -20.93 -7.43 -3.53
C PHE A 141 -20.20 -7.51 -4.88
N LEU A 142 -19.52 -8.62 -5.18
CA LEU A 142 -18.83 -8.80 -6.45
C LEU A 142 -19.79 -8.83 -7.65
N THR A 143 -20.93 -9.50 -7.51
CA THR A 143 -22.01 -9.45 -8.52
C THR A 143 -22.48 -8.02 -8.75
N ARG A 144 -22.69 -7.24 -7.67
CA ARG A 144 -23.05 -5.83 -7.77
C ARG A 144 -21.98 -5.00 -8.49
N VAL A 145 -20.69 -5.26 -8.24
CA VAL A 145 -19.59 -4.59 -8.95
C VAL A 145 -19.64 -4.91 -10.44
N ARG A 146 -19.85 -6.18 -10.80
CA ARG A 146 -20.00 -6.59 -12.21
C ARG A 146 -21.17 -5.87 -12.88
N ASP A 147 -22.34 -5.86 -12.24
CA ASP A 147 -23.56 -5.30 -12.83
C ASP A 147 -23.54 -3.77 -12.92
N GLN A 148 -23.02 -3.08 -11.89
CA GLN A 148 -23.06 -1.61 -11.82
C GLN A 148 -21.83 -0.93 -12.43
N VAL A 149 -20.66 -1.58 -12.34
CA VAL A 149 -19.39 -1.01 -12.80
C VAL A 149 -18.96 -1.63 -14.13
N GLY A 150 -19.27 -2.90 -14.37
CA GLY A 150 -18.79 -3.64 -15.54
C GLY A 150 -17.37 -4.19 -15.34
N LEU A 151 -16.95 -4.42 -14.09
CA LEU A 151 -15.66 -5.03 -13.77
C LEU A 151 -15.89 -6.40 -13.15
N ASP A 152 -15.23 -7.42 -13.68
CA ASP A 152 -15.24 -8.76 -13.10
C ASP A 152 -13.97 -8.96 -12.26
N LEU A 153 -14.15 -9.08 -10.94
CA LEU A 153 -13.04 -9.20 -9.99
C LEU A 153 -12.87 -10.65 -9.56
N GLU A 154 -11.64 -11.13 -9.68
CA GLU A 154 -11.21 -12.44 -9.20
C GLU A 154 -10.95 -12.38 -7.69
N VAL A 155 -11.58 -13.26 -6.91
CA VAL A 155 -11.19 -13.44 -5.51
C VAL A 155 -9.99 -14.37 -5.48
N VAL A 156 -8.80 -13.81 -5.26
CA VAL A 156 -7.55 -14.59 -5.22
C VAL A 156 -7.41 -15.31 -3.88
N ASP A 157 -6.60 -16.37 -3.83
CA ASP A 157 -6.21 -17.01 -2.57
C ASP A 157 -4.94 -16.36 -1.99
N ARG A 158 -4.62 -16.74 -0.75
CA ARG A 158 -3.47 -16.20 0.00
C ARG A 158 -2.13 -16.58 -0.62
N GLU A 159 -2.04 -17.76 -1.24
CA GLU A 159 -0.84 -18.18 -1.95
C GLU A 159 -0.57 -17.28 -3.16
N THR A 160 -1.62 -16.97 -3.93
CA THR A 160 -1.54 -16.07 -5.08
C THR A 160 -1.12 -14.67 -4.63
N GLU A 161 -1.66 -14.16 -3.52
CA GLU A 161 -1.21 -12.88 -2.96
C GLU A 161 0.28 -12.89 -2.60
N ALA A 162 0.75 -13.93 -1.90
CA ALA A 162 2.16 -14.09 -1.54
C ALA A 162 3.07 -14.16 -2.78
N ARG A 163 2.66 -14.92 -3.82
CA ARG A 163 3.41 -15.04 -5.08
C ARG A 163 3.45 -13.73 -5.87
N LEU A 164 2.34 -12.98 -5.90
CA LEU A 164 2.28 -11.67 -6.55
C LEU A 164 3.12 -10.62 -5.80
N ALA A 165 3.04 -10.59 -4.46
CA ALA A 165 3.90 -9.76 -3.63
C ALA A 165 5.38 -10.05 -3.90
N ALA A 166 5.76 -11.34 -3.89
CA ALA A 166 7.11 -11.79 -4.22
C ALA A 166 7.53 -11.27 -5.59
N THR A 167 6.75 -11.55 -6.63
CA THR A 167 7.05 -11.14 -8.02
C THR A 167 7.24 -9.63 -8.14
N GLY A 168 6.41 -8.83 -7.48
CA GLY A 168 6.53 -7.36 -7.49
C GLY A 168 7.77 -6.85 -6.75
N CYS A 169 8.21 -7.54 -5.70
CA CYS A 169 9.28 -7.09 -4.82
C CYS A 169 10.66 -7.66 -5.16
N THR A 170 10.77 -8.77 -5.89
CA THR A 170 12.04 -9.43 -6.25
C THR A 170 13.13 -8.47 -6.77
N PRO A 171 12.84 -7.45 -7.61
CA PRO A 171 13.88 -6.53 -8.08
C PRO A 171 14.57 -5.71 -6.98
N LEU A 172 14.04 -5.72 -5.76
CA LEU A 172 14.60 -5.04 -4.59
C LEU A 172 15.38 -5.96 -3.65
N ILE A 173 15.52 -7.26 -3.95
CA ILE A 173 16.41 -8.13 -3.17
C ILE A 173 17.85 -7.64 -3.37
N ASP A 174 18.62 -7.54 -2.28
CA ASP A 174 20.05 -7.22 -2.35
C ASP A 174 20.79 -8.37 -3.05
N PRO A 175 21.44 -8.14 -4.21
CA PRO A 175 22.15 -9.20 -4.93
C PRO A 175 23.30 -9.84 -4.12
N GLN A 176 23.81 -9.14 -3.09
CA GLN A 176 24.86 -9.64 -2.19
C GLN A 176 24.32 -10.45 -1.01
N ALA A 177 22.99 -10.49 -0.82
CA ALA A 177 22.35 -11.31 0.20
C ALA A 177 22.05 -12.72 -0.32
N ASP A 178 21.89 -13.67 0.60
CA ASP A 178 21.44 -15.03 0.30
C ASP A 178 19.92 -15.09 0.02
N GLY A 179 19.20 -14.01 0.33
CA GLY A 179 17.76 -13.91 0.16
C GLY A 179 17.14 -12.83 1.04
N ALA A 180 15.82 -12.87 1.16
CA ALA A 180 15.05 -11.93 1.96
C ALA A 180 13.85 -12.58 2.65
N ILE A 181 13.46 -12.02 3.78
CA ILE A 181 12.14 -12.24 4.36
C ILE A 181 11.25 -11.09 3.88
N LEU A 182 10.44 -11.39 2.87
CA LEU A 182 9.43 -10.47 2.36
C LEU A 182 8.22 -10.51 3.28
N PHE A 183 7.60 -9.36 3.53
CA PHE A 183 6.29 -9.30 4.15
C PHE A 183 5.42 -8.20 3.55
N ASP A 184 4.13 -8.51 3.39
CA ASP A 184 3.08 -7.58 2.99
C ASP A 184 2.12 -7.38 4.16
N ILE A 185 2.08 -6.17 4.73
CA ILE A 185 1.17 -5.85 5.82
C ILE A 185 -0.11 -5.26 5.22
N GLY A 186 -1.10 -6.13 5.04
CA GLY A 186 -2.42 -5.80 4.53
C GLY A 186 -3.37 -5.24 5.59
N GLY A 187 -4.61 -4.98 5.18
CA GLY A 187 -5.67 -4.56 6.10
C GLY A 187 -6.26 -5.72 6.89
N GLY A 188 -6.52 -6.84 6.22
CA GLY A 188 -7.17 -8.02 6.82
C GLY A 188 -6.21 -9.15 7.19
N SER A 189 -5.18 -9.35 6.38
CA SER A 189 -4.12 -10.35 6.52
C SER A 189 -2.74 -9.70 6.40
N SER A 190 -1.72 -10.48 6.72
CA SER A 190 -0.32 -10.13 6.43
C SER A 190 0.40 -11.37 5.92
N GLU A 191 1.06 -11.25 4.78
CA GLU A 191 1.82 -12.35 4.18
C GLU A 191 3.29 -12.24 4.59
N ILE A 192 3.92 -13.38 4.87
CA ILE A 192 5.37 -13.51 5.08
C ILE A 192 5.88 -14.55 4.09
N VAL A 193 6.90 -14.19 3.32
CA VAL A 193 7.45 -15.02 2.25
C VAL A 193 8.96 -15.11 2.44
N ARG A 194 9.48 -16.33 2.48
CA ARG A 194 10.91 -16.59 2.43
C ARG A 194 11.35 -16.67 0.98
N LEU A 195 12.21 -15.74 0.58
CA LEU A 195 12.80 -15.67 -0.74
C LEU A 195 14.28 -16.04 -0.67
N GLY A 196 14.75 -16.83 -1.63
CA GLY A 196 16.18 -16.97 -1.90
C GLY A 196 16.69 -15.85 -2.78
N ASN A 197 17.94 -15.98 -3.23
CA ASN A 197 18.50 -15.08 -4.23
C ASN A 197 17.96 -15.47 -5.62
N SER A 198 17.35 -14.50 -6.30
CA SER A 198 16.83 -14.69 -7.66
C SER A 198 17.91 -14.42 -8.69
N GLU A 199 18.09 -15.34 -9.63
CA GLU A 199 18.98 -15.10 -10.77
C GLU A 199 18.53 -13.89 -11.57
N ALA A 200 19.51 -13.07 -12.00
CA ALA A 200 19.24 -11.95 -12.87
C ALA A 200 18.66 -12.44 -14.20
N ALA A 201 17.50 -11.89 -14.57
CA ALA A 201 16.92 -12.13 -15.89
C ALA A 201 17.69 -11.32 -16.95
N ARG A 202 17.85 -11.87 -18.16
CA ARG A 202 18.39 -11.12 -19.31
C ARG A 202 17.47 -9.98 -19.75
N HIS A 203 16.16 -10.21 -19.65
CA HIS A 203 15.11 -9.26 -20.02
C HIS A 203 14.00 -9.29 -18.98
N GLY A 204 13.44 -8.12 -18.68
CA GLY A 204 12.40 -7.96 -17.66
C GLY A 204 12.87 -8.22 -16.22
N PRO A 205 11.94 -8.20 -15.25
CA PRO A 205 12.26 -8.41 -13.85
C PRO A 205 12.73 -9.85 -13.55
N PRO A 206 13.52 -10.09 -12.48
CA PRO A 206 13.89 -11.44 -12.04
C PRO A 206 12.68 -12.28 -11.59
N VAL A 207 12.77 -13.60 -11.71
CA VAL A 207 11.72 -14.52 -11.21
C VAL A 207 11.98 -14.78 -9.73
N PRO A 208 10.99 -14.60 -8.82
CA PRO A 208 11.16 -14.89 -7.40
C PRO A 208 11.54 -16.35 -7.15
N ASP A 209 12.62 -16.57 -6.40
CA ASP A 209 12.94 -17.86 -5.81
C ASP A 209 12.17 -18.02 -4.49
N LEU A 210 10.89 -18.40 -4.59
CA LEU A 210 10.00 -18.56 -3.44
C LEU A 210 10.27 -19.90 -2.76
N ARG A 211 10.77 -19.85 -1.53
CA ARG A 211 11.16 -21.04 -0.75
C ARG A 211 10.05 -21.52 0.19
N ASP A 212 9.39 -20.59 0.86
CA ASP A 212 8.29 -20.88 1.77
C ASP A 212 7.43 -19.62 2.00
N TRP A 213 6.21 -19.79 2.50
CA TRP A 213 5.31 -18.67 2.80
C TRP A 213 4.27 -19.01 3.87
N ILE A 214 3.76 -17.98 4.54
CA ILE A 214 2.58 -18.04 5.40
C ILE A 214 1.74 -16.79 5.20
N SER A 215 0.42 -16.90 5.35
CA SER A 215 -0.47 -15.75 5.48
C SER A 215 -1.08 -15.76 6.87
N LEU A 216 -0.79 -14.70 7.63
CA LEU A 216 -1.30 -14.51 8.97
C LEU A 216 -2.72 -13.93 8.88
N PRO A 217 -3.68 -14.42 9.69
CA PRO A 217 -5.05 -13.91 9.72
C PRO A 217 -5.16 -12.56 10.49
N VAL A 218 -4.14 -11.71 10.35
CA VAL A 218 -4.02 -10.42 11.03
C VAL A 218 -3.45 -9.39 10.07
N GLY A 219 -4.14 -8.26 9.96
CA GLY A 219 -3.69 -7.06 9.25
C GLY A 219 -4.02 -5.84 10.08
N VAL A 220 -3.68 -4.65 9.57
CA VAL A 220 -3.79 -3.42 10.38
C VAL A 220 -5.21 -3.10 10.82
N VAL A 221 -6.21 -3.41 10.01
CA VAL A 221 -7.63 -3.17 10.33
C VAL A 221 -8.09 -4.16 11.39
N THR A 222 -7.86 -5.46 11.16
CA THR A 222 -8.35 -6.50 12.07
C THR A 222 -7.67 -6.45 13.44
N LEU A 223 -6.39 -6.06 13.50
CA LEU A 223 -5.68 -5.88 14.77
C LEU A 223 -6.16 -4.62 15.52
N ALA A 224 -6.35 -3.50 14.81
CA ALA A 224 -6.88 -2.27 15.42
C ALA A 224 -8.33 -2.42 15.90
N GLU A 225 -9.16 -3.22 15.23
CA GLU A 225 -10.52 -3.53 15.70
C GLU A 225 -10.52 -4.33 17.02
N ARG A 226 -9.53 -5.21 17.22
CA ARG A 226 -9.43 -6.02 18.45
C ARG A 226 -8.85 -5.26 19.63
N HIS A 227 -7.84 -4.42 19.40
CA HIS A 227 -7.06 -3.77 20.47
C HIS A 227 -7.32 -2.26 20.59
N GLY A 228 -8.02 -1.66 19.64
CA GLY A 228 -8.14 -0.22 19.49
C GLY A 228 -6.99 0.38 18.66
N GLY A 229 -7.15 1.65 18.30
CA GLY A 229 -6.21 2.36 17.41
C GLY A 229 -6.04 3.86 17.68
N ILE A 230 -6.99 4.46 18.41
CA ILE A 230 -6.95 5.89 18.77
C ILE A 230 -6.03 6.10 19.98
N VAL A 231 -6.33 5.42 21.09
CA VAL A 231 -5.52 5.43 22.31
C VAL A 231 -4.82 4.08 22.42
N VAL A 232 -3.52 4.07 22.13
CA VAL A 232 -2.68 2.87 22.20
C VAL A 232 -1.59 3.13 23.22
N THR A 233 -1.69 2.50 24.39
CA THR A 233 -0.65 2.55 25.40
C THR A 233 0.48 1.59 25.05
N HIS A 234 1.64 1.70 25.72
CA HIS A 234 2.71 0.73 25.58
C HIS A 234 2.25 -0.71 25.89
N GLY A 235 1.39 -0.90 26.89
CA GLY A 235 0.84 -2.21 27.21
C GLY A 235 -0.04 -2.79 26.09
N VAL A 236 -0.89 -1.96 25.47
CA VAL A 236 -1.70 -2.37 24.32
C VAL A 236 -0.81 -2.68 23.12
N PHE A 237 0.20 -1.86 22.87
CA PHE A 237 1.15 -2.08 21.77
C PHE A 237 1.92 -3.40 21.92
N GLU A 238 2.42 -3.71 23.12
CA GLU A 238 3.07 -5.00 23.40
C GLU A 238 2.10 -6.18 23.33
N ALA A 239 0.83 -6.00 23.71
CA ALA A 239 -0.20 -7.02 23.54
C ALA A 239 -0.48 -7.32 22.06
N MET A 240 -0.54 -6.28 21.20
CA MET A 240 -0.63 -6.44 19.75
C MET A 240 0.58 -7.22 19.20
N ILE A 241 1.79 -6.88 19.64
CA ILE A 241 3.03 -7.58 19.22
C ILE A 241 2.98 -9.05 19.64
N ALA A 242 2.57 -9.35 20.88
CA ALA A 242 2.49 -10.71 21.39
C ALA A 242 1.48 -11.56 20.59
N GLU A 243 0.31 -11.00 20.27
CA GLU A 243 -0.69 -11.67 19.42
C GLU A 243 -0.10 -12.02 18.05
N VAL A 244 0.48 -11.04 17.35
CA VAL A 244 1.06 -11.27 16.03
C VAL A 244 2.22 -12.27 16.10
N SER A 245 3.09 -12.15 17.10
CA SER A 245 4.24 -13.06 17.30
C SER A 245 3.79 -14.52 17.46
N SER A 246 2.64 -14.76 18.13
CA SER A 246 2.08 -16.11 18.28
C SER A 246 1.68 -16.74 16.94
N HIS A 247 1.23 -15.93 15.97
CA HIS A 247 0.90 -16.41 14.62
C HIS A 247 2.16 -16.68 13.77
N ILE A 248 3.25 -15.94 13.98
CA ILE A 248 4.50 -16.09 13.23
C ILE A 248 5.32 -17.27 13.75
N ALA A 249 5.28 -17.55 15.06
CA ALA A 249 6.14 -18.52 15.72
C ALA A 249 6.20 -19.92 15.06
N PRO A 250 5.08 -20.54 14.60
CA PRO A 250 5.13 -21.83 13.93
C PRO A 250 5.93 -21.79 12.61
N PHE A 251 5.74 -20.73 11.82
CA PHE A 251 6.47 -20.53 10.58
C PHE A 251 7.96 -20.32 10.85
N ALA A 252 8.30 -19.43 11.78
CA ALA A 252 9.69 -19.14 12.13
C ALA A 252 10.44 -20.38 12.67
N ALA A 253 9.77 -21.23 13.44
CA ALA A 253 10.35 -22.48 13.94
C ALA A 253 10.72 -23.46 12.81
N ALA A 254 10.01 -23.41 11.68
CA ALA A 254 10.29 -24.22 10.50
C ALA A 254 11.44 -23.66 9.62
N GLN A 255 11.79 -22.37 9.75
CA GLN A 255 12.82 -21.70 8.94
C GLN A 255 14.26 -21.84 9.51
N ARG A 256 14.53 -22.80 10.40
CA ARG A 256 15.85 -22.97 11.04
C ARG A 256 16.93 -23.32 10.01
N GLY A 257 18.12 -22.72 10.15
CA GLY A 257 19.30 -23.05 9.34
C GLY A 257 19.84 -21.94 8.43
N HIS A 258 19.29 -20.73 8.51
CA HIS A 258 19.80 -19.55 7.78
C HIS A 258 20.50 -18.58 8.72
N ASP A 259 21.57 -17.96 8.21
CA ASP A 259 22.27 -16.88 8.90
C ASP A 259 21.48 -15.58 8.75
N PRO A 260 20.90 -15.01 9.83
CA PRO A 260 20.15 -13.76 9.78
C PRO A 260 20.98 -12.56 9.28
N LEU A 261 22.31 -12.66 9.32
CA LEU A 261 23.21 -11.62 8.80
C LEU A 261 23.35 -11.63 7.29
N ARG A 262 22.98 -12.74 6.64
CA ARG A 262 23.06 -12.90 5.17
C ARG A 262 21.72 -12.74 4.48
N VAL A 263 20.65 -12.49 5.23
CA VAL A 263 19.32 -12.14 4.71
C VAL A 263 18.93 -10.75 5.19
N HIS A 264 17.99 -10.12 4.47
CA HIS A 264 17.41 -8.86 4.91
C HIS A 264 15.89 -8.90 4.94
N LEU A 265 15.30 -7.95 5.64
CA LEU A 265 13.86 -7.74 5.61
C LEU A 265 13.50 -6.95 4.34
N LEU A 266 12.39 -7.32 3.70
CA LEU A 266 11.83 -6.60 2.56
C LEU A 266 10.35 -6.37 2.84
N GLY A 267 9.99 -5.16 3.24
CA GLY A 267 8.61 -4.83 3.61
C GLY A 267 7.88 -4.12 2.49
N THR A 268 6.62 -4.49 2.25
CA THR A 268 5.72 -3.77 1.33
C THR A 268 4.42 -3.28 2.00
N SER A 269 3.62 -2.52 1.24
CA SER A 269 2.32 -1.94 1.58
C SER A 269 2.39 -0.66 2.44
N GLY A 270 1.22 -0.21 2.90
CA GLY A 270 1.01 1.12 3.47
C GLY A 270 1.78 1.37 4.77
N THR A 271 1.96 0.33 5.60
CA THR A 271 2.62 0.46 6.91
C THR A 271 4.08 0.87 6.76
N VAL A 272 4.87 0.06 6.05
CA VAL A 272 6.32 0.28 5.88
C VAL A 272 6.62 1.54 5.06
N THR A 273 5.82 1.82 4.03
CA THR A 273 5.97 3.05 3.23
C THR A 273 5.64 4.30 4.05
N THR A 274 4.71 4.21 5.01
CA THR A 274 4.41 5.29 5.95
C THR A 274 5.53 5.49 6.95
N ILE A 275 6.07 4.41 7.53
CA ILE A 275 7.23 4.47 8.45
C ILE A 275 8.44 5.12 7.76
N ALA A 276 8.73 4.72 6.52
CA ALA A 276 9.78 5.33 5.71
C ALA A 276 9.52 6.82 5.43
N GLY A 277 8.27 7.19 5.09
CA GLY A 277 7.89 8.59 4.89
C GLY A 277 8.07 9.46 6.14
N VAL A 278 7.75 8.92 7.32
CA VAL A 278 7.96 9.57 8.61
C VAL A 278 9.44 9.66 8.96
N HIS A 279 10.22 8.60 8.72
CA HIS A 279 11.67 8.59 8.90
C HIS A 279 12.35 9.68 8.06
N LEU A 280 11.98 9.76 6.77
CA LEU A 280 12.52 10.75 5.82
C LEU A 280 11.96 12.17 6.02
N ALA A 281 11.09 12.37 7.02
CA ALA A 281 10.41 13.64 7.33
C ALA A 281 9.76 14.29 6.10
N LEU A 282 9.08 13.49 5.27
CA LEU A 282 8.52 14.01 4.02
C LEU A 282 7.34 14.96 4.29
N ARG A 283 7.34 16.12 3.64
CA ARG A 283 6.21 17.08 3.66
C ARG A 283 4.96 16.57 2.94
N ARG A 284 5.14 15.57 2.07
CA ARG A 284 4.11 14.80 1.37
C ARG A 284 4.73 13.50 0.91
N TYR A 285 3.93 12.45 0.77
CA TYR A 285 4.42 11.18 0.26
C TYR A 285 5.09 11.34 -1.12
N ASP A 286 6.32 10.85 -1.28
CA ASP A 286 7.04 10.79 -2.56
C ASP A 286 7.63 9.39 -2.75
N ARG A 287 6.96 8.60 -3.61
CA ARG A 287 7.36 7.24 -3.95
C ARG A 287 8.83 7.11 -4.34
N ARG A 288 9.40 8.09 -5.06
CA ARG A 288 10.77 8.02 -5.56
C ARG A 288 11.82 8.07 -4.44
N ARG A 289 11.44 8.63 -3.29
CA ARG A 289 12.29 8.67 -2.09
C ARG A 289 12.07 7.47 -1.17
N VAL A 290 10.89 6.85 -1.24
CA VAL A 290 10.49 5.73 -0.37
C VAL A 290 10.86 4.38 -0.97
N ASP A 291 10.51 4.12 -2.22
CA ASP A 291 10.71 2.82 -2.86
C ASP A 291 12.20 2.48 -3.00
N GLY A 292 12.58 1.30 -2.51
CA GLY A 292 13.94 0.79 -2.52
C GLY A 292 14.87 1.37 -1.44
N SER A 293 14.39 2.29 -0.59
CA SER A 293 15.16 2.84 0.52
C SER A 293 15.48 1.79 1.57
N TRP A 294 16.59 1.98 2.26
CA TRP A 294 17.03 1.14 3.38
C TRP A 294 16.79 1.85 4.70
N MET A 295 16.47 1.07 5.72
CA MET A 295 16.45 1.51 7.11
C MET A 295 17.14 0.46 7.98
N ASP A 296 17.92 0.90 8.96
CA ASP A 296 18.48 0.03 9.99
C ASP A 296 17.51 -0.19 11.16
N ASP A 297 17.91 -1.08 12.06
CA ASP A 297 17.11 -1.43 13.23
C ASP A 297 16.79 -0.21 14.14
N ALA A 298 17.79 0.64 14.39
CA ALA A 298 17.65 1.80 15.26
C ALA A 298 16.72 2.86 14.64
N GLU A 299 16.80 3.06 13.32
CA GLU A 299 15.96 3.99 12.57
C GLU A 299 14.48 3.59 12.61
N VAL A 300 14.17 2.32 12.38
CA VAL A 300 12.80 1.80 12.45
C VAL A 300 12.27 1.90 13.89
N THR A 301 13.06 1.47 14.87
CA THR A 301 12.70 1.53 16.30
C THR A 301 12.44 2.98 16.74
N GLY A 302 13.30 3.91 16.32
CA GLY A 302 13.12 5.33 16.63
C GLY A 302 11.85 5.92 16.02
N VAL A 303 11.46 5.50 14.80
CA VAL A 303 10.19 5.93 14.20
C VAL A 303 9.00 5.38 14.99
N MET A 304 9.01 4.09 15.33
CA MET A 304 7.93 3.47 16.10
C MET A 304 7.73 4.14 17.46
N GLN A 305 8.82 4.42 18.19
CA GLN A 305 8.76 5.13 19.47
C GLN A 305 8.18 6.53 19.33
N ARG A 306 8.57 7.29 18.30
CA ARG A 306 7.98 8.61 18.02
C ARG A 306 6.48 8.50 17.73
N LEU A 307 6.07 7.54 16.92
CA LEU A 307 4.65 7.33 16.58
C LEU A 307 3.82 6.92 17.81
N LEU A 308 4.39 6.09 18.68
CA LEU A 308 3.73 5.66 19.92
C LEU A 308 3.62 6.80 20.94
N ALA A 309 4.55 7.76 20.91
CA ALA A 309 4.50 8.96 21.74
C ALA A 309 3.54 10.05 21.21
N MET A 310 3.17 10.02 19.93
CA MET A 310 2.20 10.94 19.35
C MET A 310 0.77 10.61 19.82
N SER A 311 -0.03 11.65 20.08
CA SER A 311 -1.48 11.56 20.16
C SER A 311 -2.12 11.17 18.82
N TYR A 312 -3.41 10.80 18.85
CA TYR A 312 -4.16 10.53 17.62
C TYR A 312 -4.17 11.74 16.67
N ASP A 313 -4.40 12.95 17.20
CA ASP A 313 -4.48 14.16 16.39
C ASP A 313 -3.14 14.50 15.73
N GLU A 314 -2.02 14.30 16.43
CA GLU A 314 -0.68 14.46 15.85
C GLU A 314 -0.41 13.44 14.74
N ARG A 315 -0.83 12.18 14.92
CA ARG A 315 -0.74 11.17 13.86
C ARG A 315 -1.63 11.52 12.66
N ALA A 316 -2.85 12.02 12.90
CA ALA A 316 -3.77 12.44 11.86
C ALA A 316 -3.26 13.66 11.08
N ALA A 317 -2.58 14.59 11.75
CA ALA A 317 -1.96 15.76 11.14
C ALA A 317 -0.64 15.45 10.41
N ASN A 318 -0.04 14.27 10.61
CA ASN A 318 1.21 13.89 9.96
C ASN A 318 1.01 13.74 8.44
N PRO A 319 1.81 14.41 7.59
CA PRO A 319 1.62 14.40 6.13
C PRO A 319 1.75 13.04 5.45
N CYS A 320 2.45 12.08 6.08
CA CYS A 320 2.63 10.73 5.53
C CYS A 320 1.58 9.74 6.03
N ILE A 321 0.89 10.04 7.13
CA ILE A 321 -0.13 9.17 7.73
C ILE A 321 -1.51 9.62 7.25
N GLY A 322 -1.90 10.84 7.63
CA GLY A 322 -3.23 11.41 7.39
C GLY A 322 -4.32 10.82 8.30
N PHE A 323 -5.43 11.54 8.42
CA PHE A 323 -6.57 11.17 9.26
C PHE A 323 -7.09 9.75 8.99
N GLU A 324 -7.20 9.36 7.71
CA GLU A 324 -7.73 8.06 7.29
C GLU A 324 -6.86 6.85 7.68
N ARG A 325 -5.66 7.04 8.25
CA ARG A 325 -4.77 5.95 8.71
C ARG A 325 -4.26 6.14 10.15
N ALA A 326 -4.63 7.22 10.82
CA ALA A 326 -4.09 7.57 12.14
C ALA A 326 -4.45 6.57 13.25
N ASP A 327 -5.62 5.93 13.10
CA ASP A 327 -6.12 4.83 13.93
C ASP A 327 -5.47 3.48 13.60
N LEU A 328 -4.90 3.29 12.41
CA LEU A 328 -4.34 2.01 11.97
C LEU A 328 -2.81 1.92 12.09
N VAL A 329 -2.13 3.07 12.12
CA VAL A 329 -0.66 3.11 11.99
C VAL A 329 0.07 2.37 13.10
N LEU A 330 -0.43 2.41 14.35
CA LEU A 330 0.21 1.72 15.48
C LEU A 330 0.00 0.21 15.43
N ALA A 331 -1.16 -0.27 14.96
CA ALA A 331 -1.36 -1.69 14.69
C ALA A 331 -0.39 -2.18 13.60
N GLY A 332 -0.17 -1.38 12.55
CA GLY A 332 0.85 -1.67 11.54
C GLY A 332 2.27 -1.73 12.12
N CYS A 333 2.62 -0.79 13.00
CA CYS A 333 3.91 -0.80 13.69
C CYS A 333 4.08 -2.06 14.56
N ALA A 334 3.03 -2.51 15.25
CA ALA A 334 3.06 -3.72 16.07
C ALA A 334 3.29 -4.98 15.22
N ILE A 335 2.64 -5.08 14.05
CA ILE A 335 2.87 -6.20 13.11
C ILE A 335 4.33 -6.21 12.62
N LEU A 336 4.84 -5.05 12.20
CA LEU A 336 6.23 -4.94 11.76
C LEU A 336 7.21 -5.30 12.88
N GLU A 337 6.94 -4.84 14.11
CA GLU A 337 7.80 -5.12 15.25
C GLU A 337 7.80 -6.60 15.63
N ALA A 338 6.65 -7.28 15.57
CA ALA A 338 6.58 -8.73 15.75
C ALA A 338 7.42 -9.48 14.71
N ILE A 339 7.37 -9.04 13.44
CA ILE A 339 8.20 -9.61 12.37
C ILE A 339 9.68 -9.39 12.65
N ARG A 340 10.09 -8.16 13.03
CA ARG A 340 11.50 -7.83 13.34
C ARG A 340 12.05 -8.60 14.53
N ARG A 341 11.26 -8.76 15.60
CA ARG A 341 11.64 -9.58 16.77
C ARG A 341 11.79 -11.06 16.39
N THR A 342 11.00 -11.54 15.43
CA THR A 342 11.06 -12.93 14.98
C THR A 342 12.22 -13.17 14.00
N PHE A 343 12.52 -12.20 13.14
CA PHE A 343 13.57 -12.26 12.13
C PHE A 343 14.54 -11.09 12.31
N PRO A 344 15.52 -11.20 13.23
CA PRO A 344 16.42 -10.10 13.61
C PRO A 344 17.49 -9.83 12.54
N CYS A 345 17.06 -9.39 11.36
CA CYS A 345 17.93 -8.99 10.26
C CYS A 345 18.43 -7.56 10.49
N ALA A 346 19.67 -7.26 10.09
CA ALA A 346 20.30 -5.96 10.36
C ALA A 346 19.64 -4.78 9.63
N ARG A 347 18.96 -5.02 8.49
CA ARG A 347 18.41 -3.98 7.63
C ARG A 347 17.03 -4.36 7.09
N LEU A 348 16.19 -3.35 6.94
CA LEU A 348 14.90 -3.39 6.27
C LEU A 348 14.98 -2.60 4.97
N ARG A 349 14.57 -3.22 3.86
CA ARG A 349 14.34 -2.51 2.60
C ARG A 349 12.86 -2.24 2.40
N ILE A 350 12.53 -1.03 1.97
CA ILE A 350 11.16 -0.58 1.76
C ILE A 350 10.77 -0.78 0.30
N ALA A 351 9.65 -1.45 0.08
CA ALA A 351 9.03 -1.62 -1.22
C ALA A 351 7.73 -0.81 -1.28
N ASP A 352 7.65 0.18 -2.18
CA ASP A 352 6.35 0.71 -2.62
C ASP A 352 5.87 -0.07 -3.85
N ARG A 353 6.06 -1.38 -3.83
CA ARG A 353 5.70 -2.29 -4.91
C ARG A 353 5.24 -3.59 -4.31
N GLY A 354 4.27 -4.28 -4.91
CA GLY A 354 3.70 -5.49 -4.33
C GLY A 354 2.79 -6.19 -5.33
N LEU A 355 1.60 -6.59 -4.88
CA LEU A 355 0.65 -7.39 -5.68
C LEU A 355 0.40 -6.81 -7.07
N ARG A 356 0.22 -5.49 -7.18
CA ARG A 356 -0.09 -4.83 -8.46
C ARG A 356 1.06 -4.91 -9.45
N GLU A 357 2.27 -4.60 -9.00
CA GLU A 357 3.48 -4.78 -9.81
C GLU A 357 3.68 -6.25 -10.19
N GLY A 358 3.44 -7.18 -9.25
CA GLY A 358 3.44 -8.62 -9.53
C GLY A 358 2.46 -9.02 -10.63
N MET A 359 1.23 -8.51 -10.60
CA MET A 359 0.22 -8.77 -11.64
C MET A 359 0.65 -8.24 -13.01
N LEU A 360 1.21 -7.03 -13.06
CA LEU A 360 1.73 -6.47 -14.32
C LEU A 360 2.85 -7.33 -14.89
N VAL A 361 3.82 -7.71 -14.05
CA VAL A 361 4.96 -8.55 -14.45
C VAL A 361 4.49 -9.92 -14.93
N GLN A 362 3.54 -10.55 -14.24
CA GLN A 362 3.00 -11.84 -14.64
C GLN A 362 2.30 -11.75 -16.01
N MET A 363 1.38 -10.78 -16.20
CA MET A 363 0.69 -10.61 -17.49
C MET A 363 1.66 -10.33 -18.64
N MET A 364 2.70 -9.51 -18.41
CA MET A 364 3.70 -9.21 -19.44
C MET A 364 4.58 -10.42 -19.78
N ARG A 365 4.88 -11.29 -18.80
CA ARG A 365 5.53 -12.59 -19.06
C ARG A 365 4.64 -13.53 -19.85
N ASP A 366 3.36 -13.64 -19.49
CA ASP A 366 2.39 -14.50 -20.17
C ASP A 366 2.22 -14.09 -21.64
N ASP A 367 2.23 -12.78 -21.91
CA ASP A 367 2.17 -12.23 -23.27
C ASP A 367 3.54 -12.27 -24.01
N ARG A 368 4.55 -12.87 -23.38
CA ARG A 368 5.93 -13.04 -23.90
C ARG A 368 6.59 -11.73 -24.31
N ILE A 369 6.36 -10.66 -23.55
CA ILE A 369 6.96 -9.35 -23.83
C ILE A 369 8.49 -9.40 -23.76
N TRP A 370 9.04 -10.15 -22.80
CA TRP A 370 10.48 -10.27 -22.57
C TRP A 370 11.11 -11.57 -23.11
N ALA A 371 10.41 -12.28 -24.00
CA ALA A 371 10.94 -13.51 -24.61
C ALA A 371 12.02 -13.19 -25.65
N GLU A 372 13.05 -14.04 -25.73
CA GLU A 372 14.13 -13.90 -26.71
C GLU A 372 13.58 -13.96 -28.15
N GLY A 373 13.99 -13.01 -29.01
CA GLY A 373 13.70 -13.03 -30.45
C GLY A 373 12.50 -12.21 -30.93
N ARG A 374 11.84 -11.39 -30.09
CA ARG A 374 10.92 -10.37 -30.61
C ARG A 374 11.71 -9.18 -31.20
N PRO A 375 11.54 -8.84 -32.49
CA PRO A 375 12.01 -7.54 -32.98
C PRO A 375 11.22 -6.44 -32.27
N GLN A 376 11.96 -5.44 -31.75
CA GLN A 376 11.41 -4.28 -31.05
C GLN A 376 10.80 -3.28 -32.03
#